data_AF-A0A929UBE9-F1
#
_entry.id   AF-A0A929UBE9-F1
#
_cell.length_a   1.000
_cell.length_b   1.000
_cell.length_c   1.000
_cell.angle_alpha   90.00
_cell.angle_beta   90.00
_cell.angle_gamma   90.00
#
_symmetry.space_group_name_H-M   'P 1'
#
loop_
_entity.id
_entity.type
_entity.pdbx_description
1 polymer ?
#
loop_
_entity_poly.entity_id
_entity_poly.type
_entity_poly.pdbx_seq_one_letter_code
_entity_poly.pdbx_strand_id
1 'polypeptide(L)'
;MNAYLGHESQLYGVEECRLIGGKGDGMRLFQVHNGKGIDLTLSPDRTGDITRLRYKGMNMSYLSPCGYVSPAYYDSIGTNWLSSFTAGFLTTCGLNNVGTPNTDEGEVLPLHGSIANQPAEYAYWKKEETEKGLLLAFYSVTKDEQIFGRKLLLERKIGVSVE
;
A
#
# COMPACT_ATOMS: atom_id res chain seq x y z
N MET A 1 18.67 -26.94 -15.23
CA MET A 1 18.38 -26.65 -13.81
C MET A 1 19.68 -26.20 -13.17
N ASN A 2 19.76 -24.97 -12.65
CA ASN A 2 21.00 -24.44 -12.06
C ASN A 2 21.21 -25.12 -10.69
N ALA A 3 22.32 -25.85 -10.52
CA ALA A 3 22.60 -26.63 -9.31
C ALA A 3 22.77 -25.77 -8.03
N TYR A 4 22.92 -24.45 -8.17
CA TYR A 4 23.02 -23.49 -7.06
C TYR A 4 21.68 -22.82 -6.70
N LEU A 5 20.61 -23.12 -7.43
CA LEU A 5 19.26 -22.66 -7.09
C LEU A 5 18.54 -23.74 -6.29
N GLY A 6 18.57 -23.60 -4.96
CA GLY A 6 17.91 -24.52 -4.03
C GLY A 6 16.44 -24.15 -3.76
N HIS A 7 16.12 -22.86 -3.79
CA HIS A 7 14.76 -22.35 -3.62
C HIS A 7 14.52 -21.13 -4.52
N GLU A 8 13.31 -20.98 -5.05
CA GLU A 8 12.97 -19.92 -6.00
C GLU A 8 13.04 -18.52 -5.38
N SER A 9 12.80 -18.39 -4.08
CA SER A 9 12.97 -17.12 -3.36
C SER A 9 14.41 -16.58 -3.42
N GLN A 10 15.40 -17.38 -3.82
CA GLN A 10 16.75 -16.89 -4.13
C GLN A 10 16.78 -15.98 -5.37
N LEU A 11 15.79 -16.08 -6.26
CA LEU A 11 15.69 -15.29 -7.47
C LEU A 11 14.73 -14.11 -7.29
N TYR A 12 13.51 -14.40 -6.85
CA TYR A 12 12.43 -13.43 -6.70
C TYR A 12 11.33 -13.99 -5.81
N GLY A 13 10.47 -13.14 -5.30
CA GLY A 13 9.32 -13.57 -4.52
C GLY A 13 8.65 -12.44 -3.75
N VAL A 14 7.69 -12.83 -2.93
CA VAL A 14 6.99 -11.93 -2.02
C VAL A 14 7.01 -12.56 -0.63
N GLU A 15 7.43 -11.78 0.37
CA GLU A 15 7.34 -12.14 1.77
C GLU A 15 6.24 -11.31 2.45
N GLU A 16 5.37 -11.99 3.19
CA GLU A 16 4.33 -11.37 4.00
C GLU A 16 4.85 -11.18 5.42
N CYS A 17 4.82 -9.94 5.90
CA CYS A 17 5.26 -9.63 7.25
C CYS A 17 4.30 -8.69 7.97
N ARG A 18 4.44 -8.66 9.30
CA ARG A 18 3.76 -7.72 10.18
C ARG A 18 4.80 -6.88 10.92
N LEU A 19 4.54 -5.59 10.99
CA LEU A 19 5.36 -4.68 11.78
C LEU A 19 5.12 -4.91 13.27
N ILE A 20 6.19 -4.74 14.06
CA ILE A 20 6.18 -4.84 15.52
C ILE A 20 6.66 -3.52 16.11
N GLY A 21 5.88 -2.97 17.03
CA GLY A 21 6.18 -1.77 17.80
C GLY A 21 5.84 -0.44 17.14
N GLY A 22 5.82 0.62 17.97
CA GLY A 22 5.51 1.98 17.55
C GLY A 22 4.11 2.16 16.97
N LYS A 23 3.89 3.25 16.23
CA LYS A 23 2.59 3.52 15.58
C LYS A 23 2.28 2.56 14.43
N GLY A 24 3.28 1.84 13.90
CA GLY A 24 3.09 0.89 12.81
C GLY A 24 2.74 -0.53 13.26
N ASP A 25 2.65 -0.78 14.57
CA ASP A 25 2.42 -2.11 15.12
C ASP A 25 1.21 -2.82 14.49
N GLY A 26 1.39 -4.08 14.13
CA GLY A 26 0.37 -4.93 13.52
C GLY A 26 0.12 -4.71 12.03
N MET A 27 0.66 -3.65 11.41
CA MET A 27 0.49 -3.41 9.99
C MET A 27 1.09 -4.54 9.14
N ARG A 28 0.32 -4.99 8.15
CA ARG A 28 0.67 -5.94 7.10
C ARG A 28 1.52 -5.26 6.04
N LEU A 29 2.52 -5.99 5.56
CA LEU A 29 3.37 -5.60 4.44
C LEU A 29 3.59 -6.80 3.51
N PHE A 30 3.62 -6.53 2.21
CA PHE A 30 4.13 -7.45 1.19
C PHE A 30 5.47 -6.90 0.70
N GLN A 31 6.56 -7.57 1.05
CA GLN A 31 7.91 -7.24 0.59
C GLN A 31 8.20 -8.03 -0.67
N VAL A 32 8.40 -7.33 -1.77
CA VAL A 32 8.57 -7.93 -3.10
C VAL A 32 10.01 -7.71 -3.56
N HIS A 33 10.66 -8.79 -3.99
CA HIS A 33 11.94 -8.76 -4.68
C HIS A 33 11.76 -9.41 -6.04
N ASN A 34 12.14 -8.75 -7.13
CA ASN A 34 11.94 -9.30 -8.48
C ASN A 34 13.19 -9.90 -9.14
N GLY A 35 14.35 -9.89 -8.46
CA GLY A 35 15.60 -10.40 -9.03
C GLY A 35 16.22 -9.56 -10.15
N LYS A 36 15.58 -8.46 -10.56
CA LYS A 36 16.03 -7.53 -11.61
C LYS A 36 16.36 -6.14 -11.06
N GLY A 37 16.48 -6.05 -9.74
CA GLY A 37 16.82 -4.83 -9.02
C GLY A 37 15.62 -3.99 -8.59
N ILE A 38 14.39 -4.47 -8.71
CA ILE A 38 13.24 -3.83 -8.06
C ILE A 38 13.00 -4.53 -6.72
N ASP A 39 13.04 -3.73 -5.66
CA ASP A 39 12.53 -4.09 -4.34
C ASP A 39 11.39 -3.13 -4.02
N LEU A 40 10.21 -3.65 -3.69
CA LEU A 40 9.09 -2.82 -3.29
C LEU A 40 8.37 -3.34 -2.06
N THR A 41 7.70 -2.45 -1.33
CA THR A 41 6.90 -2.80 -0.16
C THR A 41 5.51 -2.22 -0.30
N LEU A 42 4.52 -3.11 -0.42
CA LEU A 42 3.10 -2.74 -0.44
C LEU A 42 2.53 -2.85 0.97
N SER A 43 1.64 -1.95 1.36
CA SER A 43 0.91 -2.07 2.63
C SER A 43 -0.59 -2.15 2.41
N PRO A 44 -1.22 -3.31 2.64
CA PRO A 44 -2.67 -3.45 2.65
C PRO A 44 -3.35 -2.51 3.63
N ASP A 45 -2.71 -2.21 4.76
CA ASP A 45 -3.26 -1.29 5.76
C ASP A 45 -3.16 0.18 5.35
N ARG A 46 -2.57 0.43 4.17
CA ARG A 46 -2.59 1.70 3.44
C ARG A 46 -3.21 1.47 2.06
N THR A 47 -4.36 0.80 2.00
CA THR A 47 -5.10 0.50 0.78
C THR A 47 -4.30 -0.19 -0.35
N GLY A 48 -3.21 -0.90 -0.01
CA GLY A 48 -2.32 -1.52 -0.99
C GLY A 48 -1.35 -0.54 -1.67
N ASP A 49 -1.05 0.58 -1.02
CA ASP A 49 -0.08 1.58 -1.48
C ASP A 49 1.36 1.07 -1.47
N ILE A 50 2.19 1.62 -2.37
CA ILE A 50 3.63 1.34 -2.43
C ILE A 50 4.35 2.25 -1.43
N THR A 51 4.60 1.72 -0.25
CA THR A 51 5.24 2.47 0.85
C THR A 51 6.74 2.63 0.66
N ARG A 52 7.39 1.68 -0.03
CA ARG A 52 8.81 1.73 -0.38
C ARG A 52 9.05 1.17 -1.77
N LEU A 53 9.96 1.78 -2.50
CA LEU A 53 10.48 1.32 -3.78
C LEU A 53 11.99 1.59 -3.80
N ARG A 54 12.77 0.57 -4.16
CA ARG A 54 14.17 0.70 -4.53
C ARG A 54 14.38 0.19 -5.94
N TYR A 55 15.24 0.88 -6.67
CA TYR A 55 15.75 0.40 -7.95
C TYR A 55 17.27 0.27 -7.87
N LYS A 56 17.77 -0.96 -8.04
CA LYS A 56 19.18 -1.33 -7.91
C LYS A 56 19.78 -0.82 -6.60
N GLY A 57 19.05 -1.01 -5.50
CA GLY A 57 19.43 -0.55 -4.16
C GLY A 57 19.17 0.95 -3.87
N MET A 58 18.96 1.78 -4.89
CA MET A 58 18.69 3.22 -4.73
C MET A 58 17.25 3.45 -4.28
N ASN A 59 17.08 4.26 -3.22
CA ASN A 59 15.76 4.61 -2.72
C ASN A 59 15.04 5.55 -3.69
N MET A 60 13.82 5.19 -4.07
CA MET A 60 12.94 5.98 -4.94
C MET A 60 11.74 6.57 -4.19
N SER A 61 11.65 6.34 -2.87
CA SER A 61 10.53 6.78 -2.03
C SER A 61 10.91 7.91 -1.09
N TYR A 62 9.93 8.73 -0.74
CA TYR A 62 10.04 9.65 0.40
C TYR A 62 9.28 9.05 1.59
N LEU A 63 9.96 8.82 2.72
CA LEU A 63 9.28 8.49 3.97
C LEU A 63 9.17 9.77 4.80
N SER A 64 7.96 10.10 5.21
CA SER A 64 7.73 11.23 6.11
C SER A 64 8.31 10.96 7.50
N PRO A 65 8.42 12.00 8.37
CA PRO A 65 8.80 11.82 9.77
C PRO A 65 7.88 10.88 10.56
N CYS A 66 6.65 10.63 10.08
CA CYS A 66 5.70 9.72 10.73
C CYS A 66 6.08 8.24 10.53
N GLY A 67 6.79 7.91 9.45
CA GLY A 67 7.06 6.54 9.06
C GLY A 67 5.78 5.73 8.80
N TYR A 68 5.76 4.47 9.26
CA TYR A 68 4.56 3.65 9.25
C TYR A 68 3.65 4.02 10.43
N VAL A 69 2.39 4.27 10.12
CA VAL A 69 1.34 4.51 11.11
C VAL A 69 0.16 3.60 10.78
N SER A 70 -0.37 2.88 11.76
CA SER A 70 -1.54 2.02 11.60
C SER A 70 -2.79 2.89 11.43
N PRO A 71 -3.78 2.43 10.63
CA PRO A 71 -5.14 3.01 10.59
C PRO A 71 -5.74 3.29 11.97
N ALA A 72 -5.40 2.51 13.00
CA ALA A 72 -5.88 2.70 14.37
C ALA A 72 -5.49 4.06 15.00
N TYR A 73 -4.48 4.75 14.44
CA TYR A 73 -4.02 6.07 14.89
C TYR A 73 -4.45 7.20 13.94
N TYR A 74 -5.30 6.93 12.96
CA TYR A 74 -5.78 7.95 12.03
C TYR A 74 -6.77 8.89 12.72
N ASP A 75 -6.60 10.20 12.46
CA ASP A 75 -7.51 11.26 12.86
C ASP A 75 -7.94 12.05 11.62
N SER A 76 -9.25 12.05 11.35
CA SER A 76 -9.87 12.68 10.19
C SER A 76 -10.15 14.17 10.37
N ILE A 77 -9.85 14.77 11.52
CA ILE A 77 -10.17 16.17 11.76
C ILE A 77 -9.20 17.08 11.01
N GLY A 78 -9.74 17.87 10.05
CA GLY A 78 -8.99 18.89 9.33
C GLY A 78 -7.73 18.31 8.65
N THR A 79 -6.56 18.79 9.06
CA THR A 79 -5.25 18.41 8.51
C THR A 79 -4.54 17.33 9.34
N ASN A 80 -5.19 16.73 10.34
CA ASN A 80 -4.58 15.74 11.24
C ASN A 80 -4.14 14.46 10.52
N TRP A 81 -4.63 14.22 9.30
CA TRP A 81 -4.10 13.24 8.35
C TRP A 81 -2.57 13.31 8.20
N LEU A 82 -1.97 14.51 8.29
CA LEU A 82 -0.51 14.70 8.24
C LEU A 82 0.24 13.99 9.37
N SER A 83 -0.43 13.67 10.49
CA SER A 83 0.13 12.93 11.62
C SER A 83 0.21 11.41 11.38
N SER A 84 -0.43 10.91 10.32
CA SER A 84 -0.39 9.51 9.89
C SER A 84 0.13 9.34 8.45
N PHE A 85 0.50 10.43 7.76
CA PHE A 85 0.90 10.39 6.36
C PHE A 85 2.24 9.70 6.16
N THR A 86 2.25 8.45 5.67
CA THR A 86 3.50 7.71 5.39
C THR A 86 4.26 8.23 4.15
N ALA A 87 3.54 8.81 3.17
CA ALA A 87 4.04 9.18 1.84
C ALA A 87 4.46 7.98 0.98
N GLY A 88 5.68 7.47 1.15
CA GLY A 88 6.20 6.36 0.37
C GLY A 88 6.48 6.72 -1.10
N PHE A 89 6.36 5.72 -1.98
CA PHE A 89 6.43 5.91 -3.43
C PHE A 89 5.06 6.29 -4.01
N LEU A 90 3.99 5.71 -3.47
CA LEU A 90 2.62 5.94 -3.86
C LEU A 90 1.79 6.10 -2.60
N THR A 91 1.00 7.17 -2.52
CA THR A 91 -0.09 7.32 -1.56
C THR A 91 -1.38 7.57 -2.33
N THR A 92 -2.44 6.86 -1.96
CA THR A 92 -3.77 7.09 -2.52
C THR A 92 -4.47 8.21 -1.77
N CYS A 93 -4.86 9.27 -2.47
CA CYS A 93 -5.73 10.31 -1.93
C CYS A 93 -7.14 10.13 -2.53
N GLY A 94 -8.19 10.23 -1.71
CA GLY A 94 -9.56 9.93 -2.13
C GLY A 94 -10.31 9.02 -1.13
N LEU A 95 -11.31 8.27 -1.57
CA LEU A 95 -12.07 8.50 -2.81
C LEU A 95 -13.14 9.58 -2.60
N ASN A 96 -13.52 9.83 -1.34
CA ASN A 96 -14.54 10.80 -0.96
C ASN A 96 -14.06 12.25 -1.06
N ASN A 97 -12.76 12.52 -0.87
CA ASN A 97 -12.18 13.84 -1.01
C ASN A 97 -10.73 13.78 -1.46
N VAL A 98 -10.28 14.78 -2.20
CA VAL A 98 -8.86 14.99 -2.49
C VAL A 98 -8.51 16.47 -2.36
N GLY A 99 -7.37 16.74 -1.73
CA GLY A 99 -6.92 18.11 -1.48
C GLY A 99 -7.29 18.57 -0.08
N THR A 100 -7.51 19.87 0.07
CA THR A 100 -7.72 20.52 1.37
C THR A 100 -9.00 20.02 2.07
N PRO A 101 -9.02 20.01 3.41
CA PRO A 101 -10.24 19.75 4.16
C PRO A 101 -11.33 20.73 3.73
N ASN A 102 -12.56 20.24 3.61
CA ASN A 102 -13.70 21.06 3.19
C ASN A 102 -15.01 20.47 3.72
N THR A 103 -16.10 21.17 3.44
CA THR A 103 -17.45 20.66 3.66
C THR A 103 -18.14 20.57 2.32
N ASP A 104 -18.60 19.37 1.98
CA ASP A 104 -19.34 19.10 0.75
C ASP A 104 -20.70 18.49 1.11
N GLU A 105 -21.78 19.05 0.56
CA GLU A 105 -23.16 18.68 0.87
C GLU A 105 -23.49 18.51 2.38
N GLY A 106 -22.77 19.23 3.25
CA GLY A 106 -22.93 19.16 4.71
C GLY A 106 -22.09 18.09 5.41
N GLU A 107 -21.33 17.26 4.68
CA GLU A 107 -20.32 16.33 5.23
C GLU A 107 -18.97 17.05 5.40
N VAL A 108 -18.35 16.92 6.59
CA VAL A 108 -16.99 17.43 6.83
C VAL A 108 -15.98 16.40 6.35
N LEU A 109 -15.17 16.78 5.36
CA LEU A 109 -14.23 15.90 4.69
C LEU A 109 -12.77 16.18 5.10
N PRO A 110 -11.97 15.14 5.40
CA PRO A 110 -10.57 15.28 5.82
C PRO A 110 -9.66 15.68 4.67
N LEU A 111 -8.45 16.15 5.01
CA LEU A 111 -7.36 16.31 4.05
C LEU A 111 -7.12 14.99 3.29
N HIS A 112 -7.17 15.05 1.96
CA HIS A 112 -6.94 13.90 1.06
C HIS A 112 -7.88 12.70 1.21
N GLY A 113 -9.02 12.87 1.87
CA GLY A 113 -10.00 11.80 2.02
C GLY A 113 -9.54 10.72 3.00
N SER A 114 -10.36 9.68 3.17
CA SER A 114 -10.14 8.67 4.21
C SER A 114 -9.41 7.42 3.71
N ILE A 115 -9.40 7.16 2.40
CA ILE A 115 -9.01 5.86 1.83
C ILE A 115 -7.58 5.43 2.18
N ALA A 116 -6.64 6.39 2.26
CA ALA A 116 -5.24 6.13 2.61
C ALA A 116 -5.05 5.53 4.02
N ASN A 117 -6.08 5.66 4.87
CA ASN A 117 -6.12 5.15 6.22
C ASN A 117 -7.17 4.04 6.38
N GLN A 118 -7.74 3.53 5.29
CA GLN A 118 -8.59 2.34 5.34
C GLN A 118 -7.75 1.10 5.01
N PRO A 119 -7.79 0.06 5.86
CA PRO A 119 -7.13 -1.20 5.55
C PRO A 119 -7.89 -1.94 4.44
N ALA A 120 -7.14 -2.59 3.56
CA ALA A 120 -7.73 -3.47 2.56
C ALA A 120 -8.40 -4.68 3.23
N GLU A 121 -9.65 -4.92 2.85
CA GLU A 121 -10.47 -6.07 3.27
C GLU A 121 -9.87 -7.36 2.71
N TYR A 122 -9.59 -7.35 1.41
CA TYR A 122 -8.91 -8.43 0.72
C TYR A 122 -7.55 -7.94 0.25
N ALA A 123 -6.49 -8.68 0.56
CA ALA A 123 -5.17 -8.44 0.02
C ALA A 123 -4.45 -9.77 -0.15
N TYR A 124 -3.97 -10.03 -1.35
CA TYR A 124 -3.24 -11.26 -1.69
C TYR A 124 -2.34 -11.01 -2.89
N TRP A 125 -1.43 -11.94 -3.15
CA TRP A 125 -0.64 -11.95 -4.37
C TRP A 125 -0.66 -13.32 -5.01
N LYS A 126 -0.36 -13.36 -6.29
CA LYS A 126 -0.11 -14.60 -7.03
C LYS A 126 0.88 -14.33 -8.16
N LYS A 127 1.45 -15.41 -8.67
CA LYS A 127 2.12 -15.39 -9.96
C LYS A 127 1.08 -15.36 -11.07
N GLU A 128 1.30 -14.52 -12.06
CA GLU A 128 0.43 -14.40 -13.24
C GLU A 128 1.28 -14.38 -14.50
N GLU A 129 1.08 -15.39 -15.36
CA GLU A 129 1.67 -15.42 -16.70
C GLU A 129 0.94 -14.44 -17.61
N THR A 130 1.70 -13.65 -18.36
CA THR A 130 1.18 -12.69 -19.34
C THR A 130 1.92 -12.83 -20.66
N GLU A 131 1.43 -12.20 -21.73
CA GLU A 131 2.14 -12.14 -23.01
C GLU A 131 3.55 -11.50 -22.90
N LYS A 132 3.78 -10.71 -21.85
CA LYS A 132 5.05 -10.01 -21.58
C LYS A 132 5.95 -10.75 -20.58
N GLY A 133 5.57 -11.97 -20.20
CA GLY A 133 6.26 -12.76 -19.18
C GLY A 133 5.53 -12.81 -17.85
N LEU A 134 6.22 -13.35 -16.85
CA LEU A 134 5.71 -13.63 -15.53
C LEU A 134 5.68 -12.38 -14.62
N LEU A 135 4.53 -12.15 -13.98
CA LEU A 135 4.34 -11.10 -12.98
C LEU A 135 4.17 -11.68 -11.57
N LEU A 136 4.77 -11.00 -10.59
CA LEU A 136 4.29 -11.02 -9.20
C LEU A 136 3.13 -10.01 -9.12
N ALA A 137 1.89 -10.52 -9.14
CA ALA A 137 0.68 -9.71 -9.17
C ALA A 137 0.05 -9.61 -7.78
N PHE A 138 0.03 -8.40 -7.23
CA PHE A 138 -0.65 -8.04 -5.98
C PHE A 138 -2.05 -7.51 -6.26
N TYR A 139 -3.01 -7.94 -5.45
CA TYR A 139 -4.40 -7.54 -5.50
C TYR A 139 -4.84 -7.02 -4.16
N SER A 140 -5.59 -5.92 -4.16
CA SER A 140 -6.24 -5.41 -2.95
C SER A 140 -7.61 -4.83 -3.23
N VAL A 141 -8.49 -4.97 -2.25
CA VAL A 141 -9.84 -4.39 -2.24
C VAL A 141 -9.99 -3.62 -0.94
N THR A 142 -10.24 -2.31 -1.04
CA THR A 142 -10.44 -1.43 0.11
C THR A 142 -11.83 -0.82 0.04
N LYS A 143 -12.52 -0.81 1.17
CA LYS A 143 -13.87 -0.28 1.32
C LYS A 143 -13.82 0.99 2.16
N ASP A 144 -14.39 2.07 1.65
CA ASP A 144 -14.66 3.30 2.39
C ASP A 144 -16.18 3.51 2.38
N GLU A 145 -16.84 2.88 3.36
CA GLU A 145 -18.30 2.73 3.41
C GLU A 145 -18.86 3.20 4.75
N GLN A 146 -20.08 3.73 4.74
CA GLN A 146 -20.80 4.20 5.92
C GLN A 146 -22.28 3.80 5.84
N ILE A 147 -22.87 3.37 6.96
CA ILE A 147 -24.32 3.11 7.03
C ILE A 147 -25.10 4.38 6.70
N PHE A 148 -26.06 4.29 5.77
CA PHE A 148 -26.82 5.42 5.23
C PHE A 148 -25.98 6.51 4.55
N GLY A 149 -24.72 6.22 4.20
CA GLY A 149 -23.82 7.17 3.56
C GLY A 149 -23.14 6.56 2.34
N ARG A 150 -21.92 7.04 2.09
CA ARG A 150 -21.09 6.60 0.96
C ARG A 150 -20.79 5.11 0.99
N LYS A 151 -20.63 4.52 -0.20
CA LYS A 151 -20.24 3.12 -0.41
C LYS A 151 -19.18 3.04 -1.51
N LEU A 152 -17.95 3.43 -1.18
CA LEU A 152 -16.86 3.53 -2.14
C LEU A 152 -15.97 2.29 -2.06
N LEU A 153 -15.63 1.75 -3.23
CA LEU A 153 -14.78 0.57 -3.38
C LEU A 153 -13.55 0.93 -4.22
N LEU A 154 -12.36 0.63 -3.71
CA LEU A 154 -11.12 0.67 -4.47
C LEU A 154 -10.61 -0.75 -4.70
N GLU A 155 -10.60 -1.17 -5.96
CA GLU A 155 -9.93 -2.38 -6.41
C GLU A 155 -8.60 -2.01 -7.07
N ARG A 156 -7.54 -2.71 -6.69
CA ARG A 156 -6.18 -2.43 -7.14
C ARG A 156 -5.46 -3.71 -7.53
N LYS A 157 -4.78 -3.64 -8.67
CA LYS A 157 -3.79 -4.62 -9.13
C LYS A 157 -2.45 -3.92 -9.36
N ILE A 158 -1.38 -4.46 -8.78
CA ILE A 158 0.01 -4.02 -9.01
C ILE A 158 0.81 -5.24 -9.48
N GLY A 159 1.41 -5.16 -10.66
CA GLY A 159 2.24 -6.23 -11.21
C GLY A 159 3.71 -5.85 -11.26
N VAL A 160 4.59 -6.77 -10.86
CA VAL A 160 6.06 -6.61 -10.96
C VAL A 160 6.63 -7.72 -11.83
N SER A 161 7.27 -7.35 -12.94
CA SER A 161 7.95 -8.32 -13.83
C SER A 161 9.12 -8.97 -13.12
N VAL A 162 9.29 -10.28 -13.30
CA VAL A 162 10.51 -11.02 -12.89
C VAL A 162 11.45 -11.32 -14.06
N GLU A 163 11.07 -10.87 -15.26
CA GLU A 163 11.83 -11.02 -16.51
C GLU A 163 12.54 -9.72 -16.90
#